data_AF-G8NRD1-F1
#
_entry.id   AF-G8NRD1-F1
#
_cell.length_a   1.000
_cell.length_b   1.000
_cell.length_c   1.000
_cell.angle_alpha   90.00
_cell.angle_beta   90.00
_cell.angle_gamma   90.00
#
_symmetry.space_group_name_H-M   'P 1'
#
loop_
_entity.id
_entity.type
_entity.pdbx_description
1 polymer ?
#
loop_
_entity_poly.entity_id
_entity_poly.type
_entity_poly.pdbx_seq_one_letter_code
_entity_poly.pdbx_strand_id
1 'polypeptide(L)'
;MNDAIVEPVDRDVVDAGMDSGHEDGVVTGKEEPALGADPSEEAHDEASDSGDGDKAAADANVAGDGRQIPPALRSALNDLRLIDPKLANRLKNVWFADLALKKEFPGGLNEARALREFKERLGGDEGIQQIEQERQYFQGLDQQFAMGDAKVLEHLANVAPEGFSKLVPAAMAKLAETSPEHFEHIAGVMMAGHLPGGLMEAIHQVLSSHEETAGLAQHLQNWYNPLIQTLHGAPQRRVEPERRRLEADRQQLEAGKTAEFQRGIVNEIERDGGTQADKIIDQLSGGKLSPEAKSRLRGVITAELDAALRGDSGFVQRRDRLLAEGNRNKILTNYKAEVGKRLPEIVKKVHREFYGATRPVIKAPVDIGTGRAAQPGRQPDSNTIDWTRTSRRDVLDGKAYVKGRAEQVRW
;
A
#
# COMPACT_ATOMS: atom_id res chain seq x y z
N MET A 1 48.43 14.83 36.40
CA MET A 1 48.52 16.28 36.68
C MET A 1 49.56 16.83 35.75
N ASN A 2 49.14 17.56 34.73
CA ASN A 2 49.90 18.67 34.15
C ASN A 2 48.97 19.45 33.23
N ASP A 3 49.07 20.76 33.39
CA ASP A 3 48.17 21.80 32.97
C ASP A 3 48.16 22.08 31.47
N ALA A 4 46.97 22.52 31.05
CA ALA A 4 46.63 23.58 30.10
C ALA A 4 47.74 24.21 29.26
N ILE A 5 47.48 24.30 27.94
CA ILE A 5 47.63 25.56 27.19
C ILE A 5 46.43 25.69 26.23
N VAL A 6 45.61 26.69 26.52
CA VAL A 6 44.67 27.35 25.61
C VAL A 6 45.42 28.53 25.02
N GLU A 7 45.30 28.81 23.71
CA GLU A 7 44.90 30.14 23.23
C GLU A 7 44.61 30.18 21.71
N PRO A 8 43.74 31.12 21.27
CA PRO A 8 43.12 31.17 19.95
C PRO A 8 43.78 32.21 19.03
N VAL A 9 43.45 32.18 17.73
CA VAL A 9 43.63 33.34 16.85
C VAL A 9 42.40 33.55 15.99
N ASP A 10 41.80 34.71 16.24
CA ASP A 10 40.73 35.38 15.49
C ASP A 10 41.27 36.02 14.19
N ARG A 11 40.36 36.10 13.20
CA ARG A 11 40.08 37.23 12.28
C ARG A 11 41.16 37.79 11.32
N ASP A 12 40.84 37.87 10.03
CA ASP A 12 40.17 39.01 9.35
C ASP A 12 40.16 38.77 7.80
N VAL A 13 39.01 38.88 7.10
CA VAL A 13 38.46 40.05 6.37
C VAL A 13 39.16 40.37 5.03
N VAL A 14 38.43 40.11 3.93
CA VAL A 14 38.24 40.94 2.71
C VAL A 14 37.06 40.30 1.95
N ASP A 15 35.88 40.89 1.76
CA ASP A 15 35.45 42.18 1.19
C ASP A 15 35.75 42.39 -0.30
N ALA A 16 34.68 42.27 -1.10
CA ALA A 16 34.38 42.84 -2.44
C ALA A 16 33.18 42.03 -2.99
N GLY A 17 31.96 42.52 -3.24
CA GLY A 17 31.50 43.88 -3.49
C GLY A 17 31.26 44.10 -4.99
N MET A 18 30.04 43.82 -5.49
CA MET A 18 29.34 44.47 -6.64
C MET A 18 28.02 43.68 -6.87
N ASP A 19 26.80 44.18 -6.67
CA ASP A 19 26.11 45.37 -7.25
C ASP A 19 25.94 45.20 -8.78
N SER A 20 24.79 45.33 -9.45
CA SER A 20 23.39 45.73 -9.20
C SER A 20 22.57 45.28 -10.44
N GLY A 21 21.23 45.27 -10.38
CA GLY A 21 20.44 45.29 -11.62
C GLY A 21 19.03 44.70 -11.54
N HIS A 22 18.15 45.41 -10.85
CA HIS A 22 16.70 45.27 -10.86
C HIS A 22 16.15 45.89 -12.15
N GLU A 23 15.14 45.27 -12.80
CA GLU A 23 14.00 46.00 -13.37
C GLU A 23 12.83 45.09 -13.79
N ASP A 24 11.65 45.66 -13.55
CA ASP A 24 10.29 45.13 -13.59
C ASP A 24 9.73 44.83 -14.99
N GLY A 25 8.70 43.98 -15.02
CA GLY A 25 7.94 43.68 -16.23
C GLY A 25 6.55 43.04 -15.99
N VAL A 26 5.72 43.70 -15.18
CA VAL A 26 4.25 43.86 -15.34
C VAL A 26 3.41 42.60 -15.63
N VAL A 27 2.72 42.13 -14.58
CA VAL A 27 1.44 41.43 -14.66
C VAL A 27 0.32 42.44 -14.39
N THR A 28 -0.54 42.68 -15.37
CA THR A 28 -1.82 43.40 -15.24
C THR A 28 -2.93 42.44 -15.68
N GLY A 29 -3.78 41.98 -14.78
CA GLY A 29 -5.04 42.62 -14.38
C GLY A 29 -6.18 41.66 -14.79
N LYS A 30 -7.31 41.51 -14.08
CA LYS A 30 -8.01 42.45 -13.21
C LYS A 30 -9.21 41.74 -12.54
N GLU A 31 -9.35 41.98 -11.23
CA GLU A 31 -10.55 42.14 -10.35
C GLU A 31 -11.71 41.11 -10.41
N GLU A 32 -12.08 40.41 -9.31
CA GLU A 32 -12.82 40.82 -8.07
C GLU A 32 -14.31 41.19 -8.30
N PRO A 33 -15.22 41.16 -7.29
CA PRO A 33 -15.16 40.69 -5.89
C PRO A 33 -16.31 39.68 -5.55
N ALA A 34 -16.27 38.82 -4.53
CA ALA A 34 -16.27 38.95 -3.05
C ALA A 34 -17.66 39.10 -2.37
N LEU A 35 -17.81 38.34 -1.27
CA LEU A 35 -18.77 38.46 -0.14
C LEU A 35 -20.23 38.09 -0.46
N GLY A 36 -20.92 37.19 0.26
CA GLY A 36 -20.84 36.82 1.66
C GLY A 36 -22.18 37.19 2.32
N ALA A 37 -22.95 36.21 2.78
CA ALA A 37 -23.96 36.32 3.85
C ALA A 37 -24.82 35.04 3.90
N ASP A 38 -24.65 34.26 4.97
CA ASP A 38 -25.75 33.54 5.61
C ASP A 38 -26.45 34.57 6.52
N PRO A 39 -27.79 34.55 6.66
CA PRO A 39 -28.29 33.94 7.90
C PRO A 39 -29.61 33.17 7.76
N SER A 40 -29.74 32.16 8.62
CA SER A 40 -30.86 31.85 9.53
C SER A 40 -32.28 32.32 9.15
N GLU A 41 -33.25 31.39 9.16
CA GLU A 41 -34.32 31.41 10.17
C GLU A 41 -35.17 30.14 10.18
N GLU A 42 -35.69 29.87 11.37
CA GLU A 42 -36.37 28.69 11.84
C GLU A 42 -37.88 28.66 11.53
N ALA A 43 -38.42 27.45 11.67
CA ALA A 43 -39.69 27.11 12.33
C ALA A 43 -41.02 27.19 11.55
N HIS A 44 -41.68 26.02 11.59
CA HIS A 44 -43.10 25.76 11.86
C HIS A 44 -44.16 26.40 10.94
N ASP A 45 -44.96 25.55 10.27
CA ASP A 45 -46.25 25.18 10.87
C ASP A 45 -46.86 23.90 10.28
N GLU A 46 -47.73 23.30 11.09
CA GLU A 46 -48.42 22.02 10.92
C GLU A 46 -49.63 22.08 9.94
N ALA A 47 -50.15 20.87 9.67
CA ALA A 47 -51.56 20.54 9.41
C ALA A 47 -51.99 20.29 7.95
N SER A 48 -52.21 18.99 7.68
CA SER A 48 -53.49 18.41 7.22
C SER A 48 -54.27 19.14 6.12
N ASP A 49 -54.43 18.52 4.95
CA ASP A 49 -55.74 17.98 4.54
C ASP A 49 -55.62 17.09 3.29
N SER A 50 -56.43 16.04 3.25
CA SER A 50 -56.63 15.17 2.09
C SER A 50 -57.55 15.86 1.09
N GLY A 51 -57.16 15.92 -0.18
CA GLY A 51 -58.01 16.47 -1.22
C GLY A 51 -57.60 16.00 -2.60
N ASP A 52 -58.21 14.90 -3.03
CA ASP A 52 -58.26 14.40 -4.40
C ASP A 52 -58.69 15.50 -5.38
N GLY A 53 -58.03 15.57 -6.54
CA GLY A 53 -58.21 16.67 -7.49
C GLY A 53 -57.32 16.55 -8.72
N ASP A 54 -57.62 15.55 -9.54
CA ASP A 54 -57.05 15.32 -10.87
C ASP A 54 -57.19 16.57 -11.78
N LYS A 55 -56.06 17.11 -12.25
CA LYS A 55 -55.97 17.93 -13.47
C LYS A 55 -54.64 17.69 -14.17
N ALA A 56 -54.76 17.08 -15.34
CA ALA A 56 -53.68 16.87 -16.29
C ALA A 56 -53.23 18.16 -16.99
N ALA A 57 -51.97 18.09 -17.43
CA ALA A 57 -51.30 18.81 -18.52
C ALA A 57 -50.69 20.19 -18.24
N ALA A 58 -49.36 20.21 -18.09
CA ALA A 58 -48.51 21.16 -18.79
C ALA A 58 -47.17 20.49 -19.16
N ASP A 59 -46.87 20.54 -20.45
CA ASP A 59 -45.64 20.11 -21.09
C ASP A 59 -44.40 20.77 -20.47
N ALA A 60 -43.37 19.98 -20.18
CA ALA A 60 -42.00 20.46 -20.15
C ALA A 60 -41.06 19.32 -20.53
N ASN A 61 -40.45 19.48 -21.71
CA ASN A 61 -39.17 18.87 -22.06
C ASN A 61 -38.23 18.86 -20.84
N VAL A 62 -37.90 17.68 -20.31
CA VAL A 62 -36.73 17.50 -19.46
C VAL A 62 -35.85 16.46 -20.12
N ALA A 63 -34.98 16.97 -20.98
CA ALA A 63 -33.69 16.36 -21.17
C ALA A 63 -33.01 16.24 -19.78
N GLY A 64 -32.66 15.01 -19.43
CA GLY A 64 -31.43 14.74 -18.69
C GLY A 64 -31.40 15.07 -17.21
N ASP A 65 -32.20 14.39 -16.39
CA ASP A 65 -31.64 13.90 -15.12
C ASP A 65 -32.00 12.42 -14.98
N GLY A 66 -30.99 11.56 -15.15
CA GLY A 66 -31.10 10.09 -15.20
C GLY A 66 -31.53 9.43 -13.89
N ARG A 67 -32.24 10.16 -13.03
CA ARG A 67 -32.77 9.73 -11.73
C ARG A 67 -34.29 9.64 -11.70
N GLN A 68 -34.99 10.14 -12.72
CA GLN A 68 -36.45 10.09 -12.77
C GLN A 68 -36.95 8.99 -13.72
N ILE A 69 -37.86 8.14 -13.21
CA ILE A 69 -38.57 7.16 -14.03
C ILE A 69 -39.44 7.91 -15.04
N PRO A 70 -39.31 7.66 -16.35
CA PRO A 70 -40.13 8.32 -17.37
C PRO A 70 -41.64 8.17 -17.08
N PRO A 71 -42.47 9.18 -17.39
CA PRO A 71 -43.90 9.17 -17.07
C PRO A 71 -44.64 7.93 -17.59
N ALA A 72 -44.31 7.49 -18.80
CA ALA A 72 -44.87 6.28 -19.42
C ALA A 72 -44.51 4.99 -18.66
N LEU A 73 -43.27 4.88 -18.15
CA LEU A 73 -42.84 3.74 -17.36
C LEU A 73 -43.44 3.77 -15.95
N ARG A 74 -43.69 4.96 -15.40
CA ARG A 74 -44.34 5.15 -14.11
C ARG A 74 -45.81 4.71 -14.14
N SER A 75 -46.55 5.06 -15.20
CA SER A 75 -47.93 4.57 -15.44
C SER A 75 -47.94 3.05 -15.59
N ALA A 76 -47.10 2.49 -16.46
CA ALA A 76 -47.03 1.04 -16.67
C ALA A 76 -46.65 0.27 -15.38
N LEU A 77 -45.76 0.82 -14.54
CA LEU A 77 -45.40 0.22 -13.25
C LEU A 77 -46.55 0.26 -12.24
N ASN A 78 -47.38 1.30 -12.25
CA ASN A 78 -48.54 1.40 -11.38
C ASN A 78 -49.63 0.40 -11.79
N ASP A 79 -49.89 0.27 -13.10
CA ASP A 79 -50.82 -0.72 -13.63
C ASP A 79 -50.34 -2.15 -13.33
N LEU A 80 -49.03 -2.41 -13.51
CA LEU A 80 -48.43 -3.70 -13.18
C LEU A 80 -48.46 -3.99 -11.68
N ARG A 81 -48.38 -2.97 -10.83
CA ARG A 81 -48.39 -3.12 -9.37
C ARG A 81 -49.77 -3.52 -8.83
N LEU A 82 -50.85 -3.17 -9.54
CA LEU A 82 -52.21 -3.61 -9.24
C LEU A 82 -52.44 -5.10 -9.57
N ILE A 83 -51.69 -5.64 -10.55
CA ILE A 83 -51.84 -7.02 -11.04
C ILE A 83 -50.81 -7.96 -10.37
N ASP A 84 -49.53 -7.57 -10.37
CA ASP A 84 -48.43 -8.29 -9.73
C ASP A 84 -47.40 -7.30 -9.13
N PRO A 85 -47.50 -6.99 -7.82
CA PRO A 85 -46.58 -6.07 -7.17
C PRO A 85 -45.13 -6.57 -7.11
N LYS A 86 -44.88 -7.88 -7.25
CA LYS A 86 -43.51 -8.42 -7.30
C LYS A 86 -42.87 -8.15 -8.65
N LEU A 87 -43.61 -8.30 -9.74
CA LEU A 87 -43.13 -8.03 -11.09
C LEU A 87 -42.84 -6.53 -11.29
N ALA A 88 -43.71 -5.66 -10.75
CA ALA A 88 -43.51 -4.21 -10.80
C ALA A 88 -42.20 -3.79 -10.09
N ASN A 89 -41.92 -4.34 -8.91
CA ASN A 89 -40.67 -4.08 -8.20
C ASN A 89 -39.43 -4.61 -8.94
N ARG A 90 -39.53 -5.78 -9.60
CA ARG A 90 -38.43 -6.30 -10.43
C ARG A 90 -38.14 -5.39 -11.61
N LEU A 91 -39.17 -4.93 -12.32
CA LEU A 91 -39.01 -4.05 -13.49
C LEU A 91 -38.41 -2.69 -13.10
N LYS A 92 -38.85 -2.13 -11.96
CA LYS A 92 -38.24 -0.92 -11.38
C LYS A 92 -36.75 -1.13 -11.08
N ASN A 93 -36.38 -2.25 -10.47
CA ASN A 93 -34.99 -2.55 -10.15
C ASN A 93 -34.12 -2.74 -11.40
N VAL A 94 -34.65 -3.40 -12.43
CA VAL A 94 -33.94 -3.58 -13.72
C VAL A 94 -33.71 -2.24 -14.41
N TRP A 95 -34.69 -1.33 -14.38
CA TRP A 95 -34.55 0.02 -14.94
C TRP A 95 -33.44 0.82 -14.26
N PHE A 96 -33.39 0.82 -12.92
CA PHE A 96 -32.31 1.51 -12.21
C PHE A 96 -30.95 0.82 -12.38
N ALA A 97 -30.91 -0.50 -12.53
CA ALA A 97 -29.69 -1.22 -12.86
C ALA A 97 -29.18 -0.86 -14.26
N ASP A 98 -30.06 -0.71 -15.25
CA ASP A 98 -29.71 -0.25 -16.61
C ASP A 98 -29.21 1.20 -16.63
N LEU A 99 -29.85 2.09 -15.85
CA LEU A 99 -29.37 3.47 -15.68
C LEU A 99 -28.00 3.54 -15.01
N ALA A 100 -27.77 2.72 -13.97
CA ALA A 100 -26.46 2.63 -13.31
C ALA A 100 -25.40 2.09 -14.27
N LEU A 101 -25.73 1.07 -15.07
CA LEU A 101 -24.83 0.52 -16.08
C LEU A 101 -24.50 1.57 -17.15
N LYS A 102 -25.49 2.29 -17.68
CA LYS A 102 -25.29 3.34 -18.69
C LYS A 102 -24.50 4.54 -18.17
N LYS A 103 -24.55 4.79 -16.86
CA LYS A 103 -23.75 5.84 -16.21
C LYS A 103 -22.26 5.46 -16.17
N GLU A 104 -21.94 4.19 -15.90
CA GLU A 104 -20.56 3.70 -15.87
C GLU A 104 -20.03 3.33 -17.25
N PHE A 105 -20.90 2.85 -18.14
CA PHE A 105 -20.61 2.42 -19.50
C PHE A 105 -21.57 3.11 -20.48
N PRO A 106 -21.20 4.27 -21.05
CA PRO A 106 -22.05 5.00 -22.00
C PRO A 106 -22.48 4.16 -23.22
N GLY A 107 -21.65 3.20 -23.64
CA GLY A 107 -21.94 2.21 -24.69
C GLY A 107 -22.76 1.00 -24.21
N GLY A 108 -23.18 0.99 -22.95
CA GLY A 108 -24.01 -0.03 -22.33
C GLY A 108 -23.34 -1.40 -22.25
N LEU A 109 -24.14 -2.45 -22.41
CA LEU A 109 -23.68 -3.83 -22.21
C LEU A 109 -22.60 -4.27 -23.20
N ASN A 110 -22.56 -3.70 -24.40
CA ASN A 110 -21.56 -4.03 -25.40
C ASN A 110 -20.16 -3.54 -25.00
N GLU A 111 -20.08 -2.33 -24.42
CA GLU A 111 -18.83 -1.78 -23.90
C GLU A 111 -18.36 -2.55 -22.67
N ALA A 112 -19.26 -2.89 -21.75
CA ALA A 112 -18.95 -3.73 -20.60
C ALA A 112 -18.42 -5.12 -21.01
N ARG A 113 -18.98 -5.73 -22.07
CA ARG A 113 -18.47 -6.98 -22.64
C ARG A 113 -17.11 -6.80 -23.28
N ALA A 114 -16.91 -5.75 -24.07
CA ALA A 114 -15.62 -5.45 -24.69
C ALA A 114 -14.53 -5.22 -23.63
N LEU A 115 -14.84 -4.53 -22.53
CA LEU A 115 -13.91 -4.34 -21.43
C LEU A 115 -13.58 -5.66 -20.72
N ARG A 116 -14.59 -6.52 -20.52
CA ARG A 116 -14.37 -7.86 -19.96
C ARG A 116 -13.49 -8.71 -20.87
N GLU A 117 -13.76 -8.74 -22.17
CA GLU A 117 -12.95 -9.46 -23.16
C GLU A 117 -11.54 -8.90 -23.25
N PHE A 118 -11.38 -7.58 -23.18
CA PHE A 118 -10.08 -6.92 -23.12
C PHE A 118 -9.30 -7.34 -21.87
N LYS A 119 -9.96 -7.30 -20.71
CA LYS A 119 -9.38 -7.74 -19.43
C LYS A 119 -9.01 -9.23 -19.48
N GLU A 120 -9.88 -10.09 -19.98
CA GLU A 120 -9.59 -11.53 -20.15
C GLU A 120 -8.43 -11.77 -21.12
N ARG A 121 -8.35 -11.02 -22.23
CA ARG A 121 -7.23 -11.07 -23.18
C ARG A 121 -5.90 -10.66 -22.53
N LEU A 122 -5.94 -9.73 -21.58
CA LEU A 122 -4.77 -9.35 -20.78
C LEU A 122 -4.48 -10.34 -19.64
N GLY A 123 -5.16 -11.48 -19.54
CA GLY A 123 -4.94 -12.46 -18.47
C GLY A 123 -5.73 -12.15 -17.18
N GLY A 124 -6.76 -11.31 -17.27
CA GLY A 124 -7.58 -10.91 -16.13
C GLY A 124 -6.90 -9.84 -15.26
N ASP A 125 -7.28 -9.80 -13.98
CA ASP A 125 -6.64 -8.89 -13.01
C ASP A 125 -5.15 -9.25 -12.80
N GLU A 126 -4.81 -10.54 -12.86
CA GLU A 126 -3.45 -11.02 -12.65
C GLU A 126 -2.49 -10.55 -13.74
N GLY A 127 -2.90 -10.63 -15.02
CA GLY A 127 -2.05 -10.17 -16.11
C GLY A 127 -1.95 -8.64 -16.20
N ILE A 128 -3.00 -7.88 -15.82
CA ILE A 128 -2.88 -6.42 -15.66
C ILE A 128 -1.86 -6.07 -14.57
N GLN A 129 -1.89 -6.77 -13.43
CA GLN A 129 -0.90 -6.56 -12.36
C GLN A 129 0.52 -6.93 -12.80
N GLN A 130 0.69 -7.98 -13.60
CA GLN A 130 2.00 -8.34 -14.16
C GLN A 130 2.52 -7.23 -15.09
N ILE A 131 1.68 -6.70 -15.97
CA ILE A 131 2.05 -5.59 -16.86
C ILE A 131 2.45 -4.34 -16.05
N GLU A 132 1.73 -4.01 -14.98
CA GLU A 132 2.10 -2.89 -14.12
C GLU A 132 3.44 -3.12 -13.41
N GLN A 133 3.69 -4.34 -12.94
CA GLN A 133 4.95 -4.71 -12.30
C GLN A 133 6.12 -4.66 -13.29
N GLU A 134 5.94 -5.20 -14.50
CA GLU A 134 6.94 -5.11 -15.56
C GLU A 134 7.23 -3.66 -15.92
N ARG A 135 6.18 -2.83 -16.07
CA ARG A 135 6.35 -1.40 -16.37
C ARG A 135 7.15 -0.69 -15.28
N GLN A 136 6.84 -0.93 -14.01
CA GLN A 136 7.59 -0.33 -12.90
C GLN A 136 9.04 -0.82 -12.87
N TYR A 137 9.25 -2.10 -13.13
CA TYR A 137 10.58 -2.69 -13.19
C TYR A 137 11.42 -2.07 -14.32
N PHE A 138 10.87 -1.94 -15.54
CA PHE A 138 11.57 -1.29 -16.65
C PHE A 138 11.81 0.20 -16.41
N GLN A 139 10.84 0.92 -15.84
CA GLN A 139 11.03 2.33 -15.46
C GLN A 139 12.16 2.51 -14.44
N GLY A 140 12.25 1.61 -13.45
CA GLY A 140 13.34 1.61 -12.49
C GLY A 140 14.69 1.32 -13.15
N LEU A 141 14.74 0.35 -14.06
CA LEU A 141 15.94 0.00 -14.81
C LEU A 141 16.41 1.16 -15.71
N ASP A 142 15.47 1.82 -16.41
CA ASP A 142 15.75 2.99 -17.24
C ASP A 142 16.29 4.16 -16.43
N GLN A 143 15.73 4.43 -15.24
CA GLN A 143 16.24 5.48 -14.35
C GLN A 143 17.65 5.15 -13.85
N GLN A 144 17.88 3.92 -13.42
CA GLN A 144 19.21 3.47 -12.99
C GLN A 144 20.23 3.58 -14.12
N PHE A 145 19.84 3.22 -15.35
CA PHE A 145 20.69 3.35 -16.53
C PHE A 145 21.00 4.81 -16.85
N ALA A 146 19.99 5.69 -16.83
CA ALA A 146 20.16 7.12 -17.07
C ALA A 146 21.06 7.80 -16.02
N MET A 147 21.03 7.33 -14.78
CA MET A 147 21.90 7.80 -13.69
C MET A 147 23.31 7.19 -13.72
N GLY A 148 23.58 6.23 -14.61
CA GLY A 148 24.86 5.53 -14.66
C GLY A 148 25.12 4.61 -13.46
N ASP A 149 24.06 4.06 -12.84
CA ASP A 149 24.20 3.15 -11.71
C ASP A 149 24.82 1.81 -12.15
N ALA A 150 25.97 1.46 -11.56
CA ALA A 150 26.69 0.23 -11.85
C ALA A 150 25.85 -1.05 -11.60
N LYS A 151 24.81 -0.98 -10.76
CA LYS A 151 23.90 -2.09 -10.49
C LYS A 151 23.18 -2.61 -11.74
N VAL A 152 22.97 -1.76 -12.75
CA VAL A 152 22.34 -2.19 -14.01
C VAL A 152 23.22 -3.21 -14.73
N LEU A 153 24.54 -2.98 -14.75
CA LEU A 153 25.50 -3.90 -15.37
C LEU A 153 25.59 -5.21 -14.61
N GLU A 154 25.56 -5.17 -13.28
CA GLU A 154 25.51 -6.39 -12.46
C GLU A 154 24.24 -7.19 -12.70
N HIS A 155 23.10 -6.51 -12.79
CA HIS A 155 21.82 -7.13 -13.08
C HIS A 155 21.84 -7.83 -14.45
N LEU A 156 22.33 -7.14 -15.48
CA LEU A 156 22.43 -7.68 -16.83
C LEU A 156 23.38 -8.88 -16.89
N ALA A 157 24.53 -8.80 -16.22
CA ALA A 157 25.50 -9.89 -16.14
C ALA A 157 24.95 -11.13 -15.41
N ASN A 158 24.06 -10.95 -14.44
CA ASN A 158 23.45 -12.05 -13.69
C ASN A 158 22.28 -12.70 -14.43
N VAL A 159 21.42 -11.90 -15.09
CA VAL A 159 20.21 -12.41 -15.76
C VAL A 159 20.52 -12.94 -17.17
N ALA A 160 21.42 -12.28 -17.88
CA ALA A 160 21.78 -12.62 -19.25
C ALA A 160 23.31 -12.57 -19.45
N PRO A 161 24.09 -13.47 -18.80
CA PRO A 161 25.55 -13.42 -18.80
C PRO A 161 26.14 -13.45 -20.22
N GLU A 162 25.65 -14.32 -21.10
CA GLU A 162 26.13 -14.39 -22.49
C GLU A 162 25.78 -13.14 -23.30
N GLY A 163 24.58 -12.57 -23.06
CA GLY A 163 24.14 -11.34 -23.72
C GLY A 163 25.00 -10.15 -23.29
N PHE A 164 25.29 -10.05 -22.00
CA PHE A 164 26.20 -9.05 -21.45
C PHE A 164 27.60 -9.17 -22.06
N SER A 165 28.20 -10.37 -22.08
CA SER A 165 29.54 -10.56 -22.66
C SER A 165 29.60 -10.21 -24.15
N LYS A 166 28.53 -10.43 -24.92
CA LYS A 166 28.43 -10.03 -26.33
C LYS A 166 28.20 -8.54 -26.52
N LEU A 167 27.54 -7.88 -25.58
CA LEU A 167 27.27 -6.43 -25.60
C LEU A 167 28.52 -5.61 -25.29
N VAL A 168 29.38 -6.07 -24.38
CA VAL A 168 30.55 -5.31 -23.92
C VAL A 168 31.47 -4.85 -25.07
N PRO A 169 31.88 -5.69 -26.05
CA PRO A 169 32.69 -5.23 -27.18
C PRO A 169 32.02 -4.12 -28.00
N ALA A 170 30.72 -4.23 -28.26
CA ALA A 170 29.96 -3.22 -29.02
C ALA A 170 29.82 -1.92 -28.23
N ALA A 171 29.59 -2.01 -26.91
CA ALA A 171 29.52 -0.85 -26.03
C ALA A 171 30.87 -0.12 -25.94
N MET A 172 31.99 -0.86 -25.85
CA MET A 172 33.34 -0.31 -25.85
C MET A 172 33.69 0.33 -27.19
N ALA A 173 33.32 -0.29 -28.32
CA ALA A 173 33.47 0.31 -29.64
C ALA A 173 32.67 1.61 -29.76
N LYS A 174 31.44 1.63 -29.24
CA LYS A 174 30.61 2.84 -29.27
C LYS A 174 31.18 3.95 -28.39
N LEU A 175 31.70 3.59 -27.22
CA LEU A 175 32.39 4.53 -26.33
C LEU A 175 33.63 5.13 -27.00
N ALA A 176 34.42 4.33 -27.73
CA ALA A 176 35.55 4.83 -28.49
C ALA A 176 35.15 5.86 -29.56
N GLU A 177 33.98 5.70 -30.18
CA GLU A 177 33.43 6.67 -31.15
C GLU A 177 32.90 7.94 -30.47
N THR A 178 32.13 7.81 -29.39
CA THR A 178 31.40 8.94 -28.78
C THR A 178 32.21 9.69 -27.74
N SER A 179 33.17 9.03 -27.09
CA SER A 179 33.98 9.59 -26.00
C SER A 179 35.39 8.96 -25.97
N PRO A 180 36.25 9.32 -26.94
CA PRO A 180 37.59 8.72 -27.08
C PRO A 180 38.43 8.81 -25.81
N GLU A 181 38.41 9.95 -25.11
CA GLU A 181 39.16 10.17 -23.86
C GLU A 181 38.74 9.20 -22.74
N HIS A 182 37.44 8.94 -22.60
CA HIS A 182 36.92 8.00 -21.60
C HIS A 182 37.24 6.55 -21.98
N PHE A 183 37.19 6.22 -23.27
CA PHE A 183 37.61 4.92 -23.75
C PHE A 183 39.10 4.66 -23.48
N GLU A 184 39.97 5.62 -23.79
CA GLU A 184 41.41 5.52 -23.52
C GLU A 184 41.71 5.35 -22.03
N HIS A 185 40.99 6.08 -21.16
CA HIS A 185 41.10 5.92 -19.72
C HIS A 185 40.68 4.51 -19.26
N ILE A 186 39.51 4.02 -19.67
CA ILE A 186 39.00 2.69 -19.29
C ILE A 186 39.90 1.58 -19.84
N ALA A 187 40.33 1.67 -21.10
CA ALA A 187 41.27 0.74 -21.70
C ALA A 187 42.62 0.75 -20.97
N GLY A 188 43.11 1.93 -20.57
CA GLY A 188 44.30 2.10 -19.75
C GLY A 188 44.17 1.42 -18.38
N VAL A 189 43.05 1.62 -17.68
CA VAL A 189 42.74 0.96 -16.40
C VAL A 189 42.68 -0.56 -16.56
N MET A 190 42.02 -1.05 -17.61
CA MET A 190 41.87 -2.48 -17.88
C MET A 190 43.22 -3.15 -18.17
N MET A 191 44.05 -2.51 -19.01
CA MET A 191 45.40 -2.97 -19.31
C MET A 191 46.27 -2.93 -18.05
N ALA A 192 46.31 -1.81 -17.33
CA ALA A 192 47.10 -1.67 -16.10
C ALA A 192 46.76 -2.72 -15.03
N GLY A 193 45.48 -3.10 -14.90
CA GLY A 193 45.03 -4.13 -13.96
C GLY A 193 45.30 -5.58 -14.40
N HIS A 194 45.59 -5.84 -15.68
CA HIS A 194 45.85 -7.19 -16.22
C HIS A 194 47.31 -7.41 -16.64
N LEU A 195 48.15 -6.37 -16.61
CA LEU A 195 49.58 -6.52 -16.83
C LEU A 195 50.23 -7.22 -15.61
N PRO A 196 51.16 -8.17 -15.83
CA PRO A 196 51.92 -8.77 -14.74
C PRO A 196 52.63 -7.66 -13.95
N GLY A 197 52.53 -7.69 -12.62
CA GLY A 197 52.93 -6.56 -11.75
C GLY A 197 54.35 -6.02 -11.96
N GLY A 198 55.28 -6.82 -12.50
CA GLY A 198 56.65 -6.37 -12.80
C GLY A 198 56.93 -5.95 -14.24
N LEU A 199 55.97 -6.07 -15.17
CA LEU A 199 56.21 -5.78 -16.59
C LEU A 199 56.40 -4.28 -16.83
N MET A 200 55.59 -3.44 -16.18
CA MET A 200 55.70 -1.99 -16.33
C MET A 200 56.96 -1.43 -15.67
N GLU A 201 57.36 -1.99 -14.52
CA GLU A 201 58.65 -1.68 -13.89
C GLU A 201 59.83 -2.14 -14.73
N ALA A 202 59.76 -3.31 -15.36
CA ALA A 202 60.79 -3.79 -16.28
C ALA A 202 60.90 -2.90 -17.54
N ILE A 203 59.76 -2.49 -18.12
CA ILE A 203 59.75 -1.58 -19.29
C ILE A 203 60.29 -0.21 -18.89
N HIS A 204 59.86 0.33 -17.74
CA HIS A 204 60.36 1.61 -17.23
C HIS A 204 61.87 1.54 -16.99
N GLN A 205 62.36 0.48 -16.34
CA GLN A 205 63.78 0.29 -16.04
C GLN A 205 64.64 0.20 -17.31
N VAL A 206 64.18 -0.50 -18.34
CA VAL A 206 64.86 -0.57 -19.64
C VAL A 206 64.86 0.81 -20.32
N LEU A 207 63.73 1.49 -20.39
CA LEU A 207 63.62 2.81 -21.03
C LEU A 207 64.39 3.92 -20.29
N SER A 208 64.46 3.86 -18.96
CA SER A 208 65.21 4.83 -18.15
C SER A 208 66.72 4.59 -18.18
N SER A 209 67.17 3.43 -18.65
CA SER A 209 68.59 3.07 -18.70
C SER A 209 69.31 3.64 -19.93
N HIS A 210 68.57 4.20 -20.89
CA HIS A 210 69.08 4.84 -22.10
C HIS A 210 68.68 6.32 -22.13
N GLU A 211 69.66 7.22 -22.32
CA GLU A 211 69.42 8.68 -22.36
C GLU A 211 68.42 9.09 -23.45
N GLU A 212 68.46 8.43 -24.61
CA GLU A 212 67.57 8.71 -25.75
C GLU A 212 66.10 8.37 -25.47
N THR A 213 65.83 7.49 -24.50
CA THR A 213 64.46 7.05 -24.15
C THR A 213 64.03 7.43 -22.74
N ALA A 214 64.86 8.17 -22.00
CA ALA A 214 64.54 8.61 -20.64
C ALA A 214 63.24 9.46 -20.59
N GLY A 215 63.01 10.30 -21.61
CA GLY A 215 61.76 11.07 -21.74
C GLY A 215 60.51 10.19 -21.95
N LEU A 216 60.66 9.06 -22.65
CA LEU A 216 59.59 8.07 -22.84
C LEU A 216 59.29 7.31 -21.54
N ALA A 217 60.32 6.97 -20.75
CA ALA A 217 60.14 6.37 -19.43
C ALA A 217 59.31 7.28 -18.51
N GLN A 218 59.62 8.59 -18.52
CA GLN A 218 58.91 9.56 -17.69
C GLN A 218 57.47 9.80 -18.16
N HIS A 219 57.22 9.84 -19.46
CA HIS A 219 55.86 9.87 -20.02
C HIS A 219 55.05 8.61 -19.64
N LEU A 220 55.67 7.42 -19.74
CA LEU A 220 55.04 6.16 -19.38
C LEU A 220 54.67 6.12 -17.89
N GLN A 221 55.57 6.60 -17.02
CA GLN A 221 55.33 6.66 -15.58
C GLN A 221 54.22 7.67 -15.22
N ASN A 222 54.19 8.82 -15.87
CA ASN A 222 53.14 9.84 -15.68
C ASN A 222 51.77 9.37 -16.16
N TRP A 223 51.71 8.53 -17.19
CA TRP A 223 50.46 7.90 -17.65
C TRP A 223 50.03 6.74 -16.75
N TYR A 224 50.96 5.91 -16.29
CA TYR A 224 50.68 4.68 -15.54
C TYR A 224 50.33 4.92 -14.07
N ASN A 225 51.03 5.82 -13.38
CA ASN A 225 50.85 6.04 -11.94
C ASN A 225 49.41 6.46 -11.55
N PRO A 226 48.75 7.39 -12.27
CA PRO A 226 47.35 7.73 -11.99
C PRO A 226 46.42 6.53 -12.15
N LEU A 227 46.64 5.67 -13.16
CA LEU A 227 45.79 4.50 -13.43
C LEU A 227 45.88 3.45 -12.31
N ILE A 228 47.07 3.20 -11.77
CA ILE A 228 47.27 2.30 -10.63
C ILE A 228 46.67 2.90 -9.34
N GLN A 229 46.79 4.20 -9.13
CA GLN A 229 46.13 4.86 -8.00
C GLN A 229 44.60 4.75 -8.08
N THR A 230 44.01 4.87 -9.28
CA THR A 230 42.58 4.62 -9.50
C THR A 230 42.19 3.16 -9.20
N LEU A 231 43.02 2.19 -9.61
CA LEU A 231 42.77 0.77 -9.33
C LEU A 231 42.90 0.40 -7.85
N HIS A 232 43.86 0.99 -7.13
CA HIS A 232 44.06 0.74 -5.69
C HIS A 232 43.09 1.55 -4.82
N GLY A 233 42.60 2.70 -5.30
CA GLY A 233 41.58 3.52 -4.66
C GLY A 233 40.14 3.10 -4.95
N ALA A 234 39.91 2.34 -6.02
CA ALA A 234 38.62 1.71 -6.28
C ALA A 234 38.32 0.70 -5.15
N PRO A 235 37.17 0.80 -4.46
CA PRO A 235 36.84 -0.14 -3.40
C PRO A 235 36.90 -1.56 -3.97
N GLN A 236 37.86 -2.36 -3.47
CA GLN A 236 37.95 -3.78 -3.78
C GLN A 236 36.56 -4.38 -3.59
N ARG A 237 36.06 -4.98 -4.67
CA ARG A 237 34.77 -5.66 -4.82
C ARG A 237 34.20 -6.14 -3.48
N ARG A 238 33.35 -5.33 -2.85
CA ARG A 238 32.57 -5.71 -1.67
C ARG A 238 31.35 -6.54 -2.12
N VAL A 239 31.61 -7.72 -2.68
CA VAL A 239 30.57 -8.62 -3.22
C VAL A 239 29.63 -9.17 -2.12
N GLU A 240 30.04 -9.13 -0.85
CA GLU A 240 29.25 -9.71 0.25
C GLU A 240 28.15 -8.79 0.85
N PRO A 241 28.40 -7.51 1.18
CA PRO A 241 27.33 -6.66 1.73
C PRO A 241 26.23 -6.36 0.71
N GLU A 242 26.55 -6.27 -0.58
CA GLU A 242 25.56 -5.96 -1.63
C GLU A 242 24.69 -7.17 -2.00
N ARG A 243 25.26 -8.39 -2.06
CA ARG A 243 24.44 -9.61 -2.19
C ARG A 243 23.48 -9.78 -1.01
N ARG A 244 23.94 -9.51 0.21
CA ARG A 244 23.08 -9.52 1.39
C ARG A 244 21.97 -8.47 1.32
N ARG A 245 22.24 -7.28 0.79
CA ARG A 245 21.21 -6.25 0.56
C ARG A 245 20.21 -6.68 -0.52
N LEU A 246 20.67 -7.25 -1.63
CA LEU A 246 19.78 -7.74 -2.68
C LEU A 246 18.91 -8.92 -2.23
N GLU A 247 19.47 -9.84 -1.43
CA GLU A 247 18.69 -10.91 -0.81
C GLU A 247 17.69 -10.35 0.21
N ALA A 248 18.07 -9.34 1.00
CA ALA A 248 17.16 -8.67 1.93
C ALA A 248 16.05 -7.92 1.19
N ASP A 249 16.36 -7.21 0.10
CA ASP A 249 15.39 -6.47 -0.71
C ASP A 249 14.44 -7.42 -1.43
N ARG A 250 14.95 -8.56 -1.96
CA ARG A 250 14.10 -9.61 -2.55
C ARG A 250 13.17 -10.21 -1.50
N GLN A 251 13.67 -10.54 -0.31
CA GLN A 251 12.84 -11.04 0.79
C GLN A 251 11.81 -10.02 1.23
N GLN A 252 12.16 -8.73 1.28
CA GLN A 252 11.21 -7.65 1.60
C GLN A 252 10.14 -7.48 0.53
N LEU A 253 10.50 -7.58 -0.76
CA LEU A 253 9.54 -7.53 -1.86
C LEU A 253 8.60 -8.74 -1.86
N GLU A 254 9.12 -9.95 -1.69
CA GLU A 254 8.29 -11.16 -1.61
C GLU A 254 7.38 -11.16 -0.37
N ALA A 255 7.90 -10.71 0.77
CA ALA A 255 7.11 -10.49 1.98
C ALA A 255 6.04 -9.42 1.76
N GLY A 256 6.38 -8.32 1.07
CA GLY A 256 5.46 -7.25 0.69
C GLY A 256 4.32 -7.77 -0.21
N LYS A 257 4.64 -8.50 -1.27
CA LYS A 257 3.67 -9.13 -2.18
C LYS A 257 2.74 -10.08 -1.44
N THR A 258 3.31 -10.91 -0.57
CA THR A 258 2.53 -11.87 0.24
C THR A 258 1.62 -11.13 1.23
N ALA A 259 2.11 -10.08 1.87
CA ALA A 259 1.33 -9.28 2.81
C ALA A 259 0.20 -8.51 2.12
N GLU A 260 0.44 -7.93 0.94
CA GLU A 260 -0.59 -7.24 0.15
C GLU A 260 -1.66 -8.19 -0.36
N PHE A 261 -1.25 -9.35 -0.87
CA PHE A 261 -2.17 -10.41 -1.29
C PHE A 261 -3.07 -10.86 -0.14
N GLN A 262 -2.47 -11.16 1.03
CA GLN A 262 -3.21 -11.56 2.22
C GLN A 262 -4.13 -10.43 2.71
N ARG A 263 -3.67 -9.19 2.73
CA ARG A 263 -4.47 -8.02 3.13
C ARG A 263 -5.68 -7.83 2.23
N GLY A 264 -5.52 -8.00 0.91
CA GLY A 264 -6.62 -7.92 -0.05
C GLY A 264 -7.70 -8.98 0.22
N ILE A 265 -7.29 -10.20 0.56
CA ILE A 265 -8.19 -11.30 0.94
C ILE A 265 -8.93 -10.98 2.24
N VAL A 266 -8.21 -10.56 3.28
CA VAL A 266 -8.79 -10.22 4.59
C VAL A 266 -9.81 -9.09 4.47
N ASN A 267 -9.48 -8.00 3.76
CA ASN A 267 -10.38 -6.87 3.58
C ASN A 267 -11.70 -7.26 2.90
N GLU A 268 -11.63 -8.13 1.89
CA GLU A 268 -12.82 -8.58 1.17
C GLU A 268 -13.68 -9.54 2.01
N ILE A 269 -13.03 -10.40 2.78
CA ILE A 269 -13.65 -11.27 3.78
C ILE A 269 -14.39 -10.45 4.84
N GLU A 270 -13.72 -9.47 5.44
CA GLU A 270 -14.30 -8.63 6.50
C GLU A 270 -15.48 -7.82 5.98
N ARG A 271 -15.38 -7.30 4.75
CA ARG A 271 -16.47 -6.56 4.09
C ARG A 271 -17.69 -7.45 3.86
N ASP A 272 -17.51 -8.63 3.29
CA ASP A 272 -18.63 -9.55 3.01
C ASP A 272 -19.22 -10.13 4.30
N GLY A 273 -18.37 -10.60 5.21
CA GLY A 273 -18.77 -11.13 6.52
C GLY A 273 -19.49 -10.08 7.36
N GLY A 274 -18.99 -8.84 7.40
CA GLY A 274 -19.64 -7.72 8.09
C GLY A 274 -21.01 -7.40 7.50
N THR A 275 -21.13 -7.37 6.17
CA THR A 275 -22.41 -7.13 5.47
C THR A 275 -23.43 -8.23 5.76
N GLN A 276 -23.01 -9.50 5.79
CA GLN A 276 -23.89 -10.61 6.12
C GLN A 276 -24.30 -10.58 7.60
N ALA A 277 -23.36 -10.28 8.50
CA ALA A 277 -23.63 -10.16 9.92
C ALA A 277 -24.67 -9.06 10.21
N ASP A 278 -24.51 -7.88 9.60
CA ASP A 278 -25.45 -6.76 9.75
C ASP A 278 -26.86 -7.14 9.33
N LYS A 279 -27.01 -7.83 8.18
CA LYS A 279 -28.32 -8.29 7.71
C LYS A 279 -29.00 -9.20 8.73
N ILE A 280 -28.24 -10.11 9.35
CA ILE A 280 -28.79 -11.05 10.35
C ILE A 280 -29.09 -10.32 11.67
N ILE A 281 -28.22 -9.40 12.10
CA ILE A 281 -28.44 -8.55 13.28
C ILE A 281 -29.73 -7.72 13.10
N ASP A 282 -29.92 -7.11 11.94
CA ASP A 282 -31.10 -6.29 11.63
C ASP A 282 -32.37 -7.13 11.61
N GLN A 283 -32.31 -8.35 11.06
CA GLN A 283 -33.43 -9.30 11.11
C GLN A 283 -33.80 -9.71 12.54
N LEU A 284 -32.81 -9.93 13.42
CA LEU A 284 -33.04 -10.36 14.81
C LEU A 284 -33.51 -9.22 15.73
N SER A 285 -33.01 -8.01 15.50
CA SER A 285 -33.29 -6.83 16.33
C SER A 285 -34.42 -5.94 15.81
N GLY A 286 -34.95 -6.25 14.62
CA GLY A 286 -35.91 -5.39 13.93
C GLY A 286 -35.34 -4.03 13.53
N GLY A 287 -34.02 -3.94 13.34
CA GLY A 287 -33.32 -2.70 12.95
C GLY A 287 -33.22 -1.63 14.03
N LYS A 288 -33.55 -1.93 15.30
CA LYS A 288 -33.62 -0.95 16.39
C LYS A 288 -32.30 -0.69 17.12
N LEU A 289 -31.23 -1.39 16.76
CA LEU A 289 -29.92 -1.25 17.42
C LEU A 289 -29.20 0.03 16.97
N SER A 290 -28.62 0.76 17.93
CA SER A 290 -27.76 1.90 17.62
C SER A 290 -26.51 1.46 16.85
N PRO A 291 -25.86 2.37 16.09
CA PRO A 291 -24.61 2.09 15.40
C PRO A 291 -23.51 1.55 16.31
N GLU A 292 -23.39 2.07 17.54
CA GLU A 292 -22.42 1.63 18.53
C GLU A 292 -22.73 0.21 19.03
N ALA A 293 -24.01 -0.11 19.25
CA ALA A 293 -24.41 -1.45 19.66
C ALA A 293 -24.15 -2.49 18.55
N LYS A 294 -24.42 -2.13 17.29
CA LYS A 294 -24.08 -2.95 16.13
C LYS A 294 -22.57 -3.17 16.01
N SER A 295 -21.77 -2.12 16.19
CA SER A 295 -20.30 -2.20 16.16
C SER A 295 -19.76 -3.15 17.23
N ARG A 296 -20.26 -3.05 18.47
CA ARG A 296 -19.88 -3.97 19.56
C ARG A 296 -20.26 -5.41 19.25
N LEU A 297 -21.48 -5.67 18.78
CA LEU A 297 -21.91 -7.00 18.37
C LEU A 297 -21.01 -7.55 17.26
N ARG A 298 -20.70 -6.73 16.26
CA ARG A 298 -19.83 -7.13 15.14
C ARG A 298 -18.46 -7.56 15.65
N GLY A 299 -17.85 -6.82 16.58
CA GLY A 299 -16.58 -7.21 17.19
C GLY A 299 -16.61 -8.61 17.83
N VAL A 300 -17.67 -8.91 18.59
CA VAL A 300 -17.84 -10.23 19.24
C VAL A 300 -18.15 -11.32 18.21
N ILE A 301 -19.01 -11.04 17.22
CA ILE A 301 -19.35 -11.98 16.15
C ILE A 301 -18.10 -12.33 15.34
N THR A 302 -17.28 -11.35 14.97
CA THR A 302 -16.02 -11.58 14.24
C THR A 302 -15.07 -12.44 15.08
N ALA A 303 -14.91 -12.15 16.37
CA ALA A 303 -14.05 -12.95 17.25
C ALA A 303 -14.51 -14.41 17.39
N GLU A 304 -15.82 -14.63 17.58
CA GLU A 304 -16.40 -15.98 17.66
C GLU A 304 -16.32 -16.73 16.32
N LEU A 305 -16.53 -16.03 15.20
CA LEU A 305 -16.37 -16.59 13.86
C LEU A 305 -14.93 -17.01 13.59
N ASP A 306 -13.97 -16.15 13.92
CA ASP A 306 -12.54 -16.46 13.79
C ASP A 306 -12.15 -17.66 14.65
N ALA A 307 -12.62 -17.73 15.90
CA ALA A 307 -12.40 -18.87 16.77
C ALA A 307 -12.99 -20.16 16.18
N ALA A 308 -14.22 -20.09 15.66
CA ALA A 308 -14.89 -21.24 15.04
C ALA A 308 -14.21 -21.73 13.76
N LEU A 309 -13.69 -20.80 12.94
CA LEU A 309 -12.94 -21.12 11.73
C LEU A 309 -11.56 -21.69 12.05
N ARG A 310 -10.83 -21.10 13.01
CA ARG A 310 -9.52 -21.62 13.45
C ARG A 310 -9.61 -22.99 14.11
N GLY A 311 -10.72 -23.28 14.80
CA GLY A 311 -10.99 -24.59 15.39
C GLY A 311 -11.29 -25.70 14.38
N ASP A 312 -11.61 -25.36 13.13
CA ASP A 312 -11.83 -26.33 12.06
C ASP A 312 -10.51 -26.63 11.32
N SER A 313 -9.86 -27.72 11.73
CA SER A 313 -8.59 -28.16 11.12
C SER A 313 -8.72 -28.43 9.62
N GLY A 314 -9.88 -28.90 9.14
CA GLY A 314 -10.13 -29.13 7.73
C GLY A 314 -10.21 -27.82 6.94
N PHE A 315 -10.86 -26.80 7.50
CA PHE A 315 -10.87 -25.46 6.91
C PHE A 315 -9.47 -24.85 6.88
N VAL A 316 -8.73 -24.91 7.99
CA VAL A 316 -7.36 -24.37 8.08
C VAL A 316 -6.44 -25.02 7.04
N GLN A 317 -6.45 -26.35 6.92
CA GLN A 317 -5.66 -27.06 5.91
C GLN A 317 -6.05 -26.67 4.48
N ARG A 318 -7.34 -26.57 4.17
CA ARG A 318 -7.81 -26.13 2.84
C ARG A 318 -7.40 -24.68 2.57
N ARG A 319 -7.54 -23.79 3.54
CA ARG A 319 -7.12 -22.39 3.45
C ARG A 319 -5.62 -22.29 3.17
N ASP A 320 -4.80 -23.01 3.93
CA ASP A 320 -3.34 -22.94 3.81
C ASP A 320 -2.87 -23.51 2.47
N ARG A 321 -3.50 -24.59 2.00
CA ARG A 321 -3.29 -25.11 0.64
C ARG A 321 -3.68 -24.09 -0.42
N LEU A 322 -4.84 -23.45 -0.31
CA LEU A 322 -5.29 -22.47 -1.29
C LEU A 322 -4.44 -21.19 -1.28
N LEU A 323 -3.91 -20.80 -0.11
CA LEU A 323 -2.92 -19.73 0.01
C LEU A 323 -1.61 -20.10 -0.70
N ALA A 324 -1.14 -21.34 -0.54
CA ALA A 324 0.03 -21.82 -1.27
C ALA A 324 -0.19 -21.92 -2.79
N GLU A 325 -1.42 -22.19 -3.23
CA GLU A 325 -1.81 -22.16 -4.65
C GLU A 325 -1.92 -20.72 -5.22
N GLY A 326 -1.91 -19.67 -4.39
CA GLY A 326 -1.97 -18.27 -4.83
C GLY A 326 -3.29 -17.82 -5.47
N ASN A 327 -4.33 -18.67 -5.49
CA ASN A 327 -5.57 -18.37 -6.18
C ASN A 327 -6.57 -17.63 -5.28
N ARG A 328 -6.61 -16.30 -5.39
CA ARG A 328 -7.49 -15.41 -4.60
C ARG A 328 -8.96 -15.82 -4.64
N ASN A 329 -9.48 -16.13 -5.82
CA ASN A 329 -10.91 -16.43 -5.99
C ASN A 329 -11.32 -17.70 -5.25
N LYS A 330 -10.52 -18.77 -5.35
CA LYS A 330 -10.81 -20.02 -4.61
C LYS A 330 -10.76 -19.81 -3.10
N ILE A 331 -9.82 -19.00 -2.59
CA ILE A 331 -9.74 -18.67 -1.16
C ILE A 331 -11.02 -17.97 -0.71
N LEU A 332 -11.45 -16.95 -1.45
CA LEU A 332 -12.66 -16.20 -1.14
C LEU A 332 -13.91 -17.08 -1.23
N THR A 333 -14.06 -17.92 -2.25
CA THR A 333 -15.19 -18.84 -2.36
C THR A 333 -15.25 -19.82 -1.20
N ASN A 334 -14.11 -20.41 -0.82
CA ASN A 334 -14.02 -21.32 0.32
C ASN A 334 -14.37 -20.60 1.63
N TYR A 335 -13.88 -19.37 1.83
CA TYR A 335 -14.19 -18.57 3.01
C TYR A 335 -15.68 -18.21 3.07
N LYS A 336 -16.25 -17.68 1.99
CA LYS A 336 -17.67 -17.32 1.90
C LYS A 336 -18.58 -18.52 2.18
N ALA A 337 -18.22 -19.70 1.68
CA ALA A 337 -18.96 -20.92 1.94
C ALA A 337 -18.95 -21.31 3.44
N GLU A 338 -17.79 -21.22 4.12
CA GLU A 338 -17.70 -21.54 5.55
C GLU A 338 -18.34 -20.48 6.45
N VAL A 339 -18.16 -19.20 6.13
CA VAL A 339 -18.85 -18.10 6.83
C VAL A 339 -20.36 -18.26 6.68
N GLY A 340 -20.87 -18.48 5.47
CA GLY A 340 -22.31 -18.63 5.24
C GLY A 340 -22.94 -19.77 6.06
N LYS A 341 -22.19 -20.84 6.33
CA LYS A 341 -22.65 -21.96 7.18
C LYS A 341 -22.70 -21.59 8.66
N ARG A 342 -21.67 -20.87 9.16
CA ARG A 342 -21.43 -20.69 10.61
C ARG A 342 -21.97 -19.38 11.15
N LEU A 343 -21.91 -18.32 10.34
CA LEU A 343 -22.27 -16.97 10.73
C LEU A 343 -23.71 -16.85 11.28
N PRO A 344 -24.75 -17.46 10.69
CA PRO A 344 -26.12 -17.34 11.21
C PRO A 344 -26.26 -17.86 12.65
N GLU A 345 -25.64 -18.99 12.98
CA GLU A 345 -25.72 -19.57 14.32
C GLU A 345 -24.91 -18.76 15.34
N ILE A 346 -23.74 -18.25 14.93
CA ILE A 346 -22.92 -17.38 15.77
C ILE A 346 -23.64 -16.07 16.07
N VAL A 347 -24.21 -15.41 15.06
CA VAL A 347 -24.96 -14.15 15.26
C VAL A 347 -26.15 -14.37 16.20
N LYS A 348 -26.90 -15.47 16.05
CA LYS A 348 -28.01 -15.81 16.96
C LYS A 348 -27.52 -16.05 18.39
N LYS A 349 -26.41 -16.79 18.57
CA LYS A 349 -25.79 -17.06 19.88
C LYS A 349 -25.40 -15.74 20.56
N VAL A 350 -24.61 -14.91 19.89
CA VAL A 350 -24.15 -13.62 20.42
C VAL A 350 -25.34 -12.69 20.70
N HIS A 351 -26.30 -12.58 19.77
CA HIS A 351 -27.50 -11.77 20.01
C HIS A 351 -28.28 -12.25 21.25
N ARG A 352 -28.40 -13.56 21.46
CA ARG A 352 -29.06 -14.12 22.65
C ARG A 352 -28.29 -13.82 23.93
N GLU A 353 -26.97 -13.88 23.91
CA GLU A 353 -26.14 -13.55 25.08
C GLU A 353 -26.27 -12.08 25.50
N PHE A 354 -26.42 -11.17 24.53
CA PHE A 354 -26.58 -9.75 24.78
C PHE A 354 -28.02 -9.33 25.09
N TYR A 355 -29.02 -9.93 24.43
CA TYR A 355 -30.42 -9.46 24.45
C TYR A 355 -31.47 -10.53 24.75
N GLY A 356 -31.11 -11.81 24.67
CA GLY A 356 -32.05 -12.95 24.74
C GLY A 356 -32.24 -13.56 26.14
N ALA A 357 -31.53 -13.07 27.15
CA ALA A 357 -31.81 -13.41 28.54
C ALA A 357 -31.96 -12.11 29.34
N THR A 358 -33.12 -11.94 29.96
CA THR A 358 -33.22 -11.24 31.24
C THR A 358 -32.17 -11.84 32.16
N ARG A 359 -30.96 -11.29 32.17
CA ARG A 359 -30.05 -11.51 33.29
C ARG A 359 -30.86 -11.12 34.52
N PRO A 360 -31.06 -12.00 35.52
CA PRO A 360 -31.52 -11.53 36.80
C PRO A 360 -30.55 -10.41 37.19
N VAL A 361 -31.10 -9.23 37.42
CA VAL A 361 -30.35 -8.11 37.99
C VAL A 361 -29.92 -8.61 39.37
N ILE A 362 -28.77 -9.26 39.45
CA ILE A 362 -28.01 -9.31 40.68
C ILE A 362 -27.67 -7.84 40.89
N LYS A 363 -28.47 -7.15 41.71
CA LYS A 363 -28.09 -5.87 42.28
C LYS A 363 -26.70 -6.09 42.86
N ALA A 364 -25.69 -5.54 42.19
CA ALA A 364 -24.38 -5.44 42.81
C ALA A 364 -24.61 -4.67 44.12
N PRO A 365 -24.21 -5.20 45.28
CA PRO A 365 -24.08 -4.36 46.44
C PRO A 365 -23.07 -3.28 46.07
N VAL A 366 -23.48 -2.03 46.28
CA VAL A 366 -22.55 -0.89 46.29
C VAL A 366 -21.54 -1.21 47.39
N ASP A 367 -20.33 -1.60 46.98
CA ASP A 367 -19.23 -1.79 47.90
C ASP A 367 -18.22 -0.66 47.70
N ILE A 368 -18.26 0.26 48.66
CA ILE A 368 -17.35 1.37 48.81
C ILE A 368 -16.06 0.78 49.39
N GLY A 369 -15.02 0.68 48.56
CA GLY A 369 -13.62 0.67 48.99
C GLY A 369 -13.17 -0.53 49.84
N THR A 370 -12.41 -1.44 49.23
CA THR A 370 -11.05 -1.82 49.65
C THR A 370 -10.49 -2.87 48.69
N GLY A 371 -9.19 -2.79 48.43
CA GLY A 371 -8.50 -3.45 47.31
C GLY A 371 -8.81 -4.95 47.17
N ARG A 372 -9.42 -5.32 46.04
CA ARG A 372 -9.55 -6.72 45.65
C ARG A 372 -8.27 -7.13 44.93
N ALA A 373 -7.48 -7.97 45.60
CA ALA A 373 -6.29 -8.58 45.03
C ALA A 373 -6.65 -9.38 43.76
N ALA A 374 -5.86 -9.21 42.70
CA ALA A 374 -5.95 -9.98 41.47
C ALA A 374 -5.95 -11.48 41.79
N GLN A 375 -7.00 -12.19 41.35
CA GLN A 375 -7.02 -13.65 41.38
C GLN A 375 -5.94 -14.19 40.42
N PRO A 376 -5.14 -15.18 40.82
CA PRO A 376 -4.16 -15.80 39.93
C PRO A 376 -4.86 -16.47 38.75
N GLY A 377 -4.41 -16.17 37.52
CA GLY A 377 -4.89 -16.79 36.28
C GLY A 377 -5.89 -15.97 35.45
N ARG A 378 -6.20 -14.72 35.82
CA ARG A 378 -6.95 -13.78 34.96
C ARG A 378 -6.11 -12.57 34.60
N GLN A 379 -6.14 -12.23 33.31
CA GLN A 379 -5.54 -11.00 32.80
C GLN A 379 -6.08 -9.79 33.58
N PRO A 380 -5.21 -8.93 34.15
CA PRO A 380 -5.62 -7.70 34.79
C PRO A 380 -6.38 -6.81 33.82
N ASP A 381 -7.40 -6.11 34.31
CA ASP A 381 -8.12 -5.12 33.50
C ASP A 381 -7.13 -4.08 32.95
N SER A 382 -7.26 -3.72 31.67
CA SER A 382 -6.35 -2.80 30.96
C SER A 382 -6.12 -1.48 31.71
N ASN A 383 -7.12 -1.00 32.45
CA ASN A 383 -7.08 0.24 33.21
C ASN A 383 -6.20 0.14 34.48
N THR A 384 -5.96 -1.08 34.96
CA THR A 384 -5.13 -1.39 36.13
C THR A 384 -3.67 -1.69 35.76
N ILE A 385 -3.38 -1.94 34.49
CA ILE A 385 -2.01 -2.14 33.97
C ILE A 385 -1.27 -0.81 34.00
N ASP A 386 -0.05 -0.84 34.55
CA ASP A 386 0.89 0.25 34.45
C ASP A 386 1.64 0.15 33.11
N TRP A 387 1.10 0.81 32.09
CA TRP A 387 1.64 0.84 30.74
C TRP A 387 2.99 1.58 30.62
N THR A 388 3.40 2.33 31.66
CA THR A 388 4.73 2.94 31.68
C THR A 388 5.82 1.91 32.00
N ARG A 389 5.45 0.82 32.68
CA ARG A 389 6.35 -0.27 33.09
C ARG A 389 6.09 -1.60 32.38
N THR A 390 4.95 -1.73 31.70
CA THR A 390 4.52 -2.95 31.01
C THR A 390 4.55 -2.74 29.50
N SER A 391 5.40 -3.49 28.81
CA SER A 391 5.42 -3.45 27.34
C SER A 391 4.27 -4.27 26.76
N ARG A 392 3.90 -4.00 25.49
CA ARG A 392 2.89 -4.83 24.78
C ARG A 392 3.32 -6.30 24.68
N ARG A 393 4.63 -6.57 24.63
CA ARG A 393 5.18 -7.93 24.61
C ARG A 393 4.94 -8.65 25.94
N ASP A 394 5.10 -7.97 27.07
CA ASP A 394 4.85 -8.55 28.39
C ASP A 394 3.38 -9.02 28.52
N VAL A 395 2.43 -8.22 28.02
CA VAL A 395 1.00 -8.57 28.08
C VAL A 395 0.68 -9.82 27.24
N LEU A 396 1.34 -9.98 26.08
CA LEU A 396 1.22 -11.18 25.25
C LEU A 396 1.85 -12.41 25.91
N ASP A 397 2.92 -12.22 26.68
CA ASP A 397 3.59 -13.26 27.46
C ASP A 397 2.87 -13.56 28.80
N GLY A 398 1.69 -13.00 29.02
CA GLY A 398 0.87 -13.19 30.22
C GLY A 398 1.41 -12.49 31.45
N LYS A 399 2.12 -11.36 31.29
CA LYS A 399 2.77 -10.61 32.37
C LYS A 399 2.42 -9.12 32.32
N ALA A 400 2.18 -8.50 33.48
CA ALA A 400 2.03 -7.04 33.57
C ALA A 400 2.37 -6.52 34.97
N TYR A 401 2.88 -5.29 35.00
CA TYR A 401 2.91 -4.50 36.22
C TYR A 401 1.53 -3.87 36.44
N VAL A 402 0.99 -4.03 37.64
CA VAL A 402 -0.30 -3.43 38.04
C VAL A 402 -0.02 -2.15 38.81
N LYS A 403 -0.75 -1.08 38.54
CA LYS A 403 -0.61 0.22 39.24
C LYS A 403 -0.71 0.02 40.75
N GLY A 404 0.26 0.56 41.48
CA GLY A 404 0.35 0.42 42.94
C GLY A 404 0.97 -0.88 43.44
N ARG A 405 1.47 -1.76 42.55
CA ARG A 405 2.27 -2.94 42.91
C ARG A 405 3.69 -2.83 42.36
N ALA A 406 4.67 -3.23 43.18
CA ALA A 406 6.06 -3.29 42.75
C ALA A 406 6.32 -4.50 41.83
N GLU A 407 5.60 -5.60 42.08
CA GLU A 407 5.80 -6.90 41.45
C GLU A 407 5.03 -7.06 40.13
N GLN A 408 5.62 -7.84 39.22
CA GLN A 408 5.00 -8.23 37.96
C GLN A 408 4.01 -9.38 38.19
N VAL A 409 2.76 -9.19 37.81
CA VAL A 409 1.71 -10.21 37.89
C VAL A 409 1.77 -11.06 36.63
N ARG A 410 1.75 -12.39 36.79
CA ARG A 410 1.64 -13.36 35.70
C ARG A 410 0.27 -14.04 35.75
N TRP A 411 -0.38 -14.23 34.62
CA TRP A 411 -1.66 -14.93 34.50
C TRP A 411 -1.65 -16.00 33.41
#